data_AF-A0A0D0A4F3-F1
#
_entry.id   AF-A0A0D0A4F3-F1
#
_cell.length_a   1.000
_cell.length_b   1.000
_cell.length_c   1.000
_cell.angle_alpha   90.00
_cell.angle_beta   90.00
_cell.angle_gamma   90.00
#
_symmetry.space_group_name_H-M   'P 1'
#
loop_
_entity.id
_entity.type
_entity.pdbx_description
1 polymer ?
#
loop_
_entity_poly.entity_id
_entity_poly.type
_entity_poly.pdbx_seq_one_letter_code
_entity_poly.pdbx_strand_id
1 'polypeptide(L)' 'NNTHLTRLRIWQQNLNKSTKALFSLLNSTLANNWDVIALQEPPINTLGNT' A
#
# COMPACT_ATOMS: atom_id res chain seq x y z
N ASN A 1 19.15 28.20 9.29
CA ASN A 1 18.28 27.19 9.95
C ASN A 1 17.47 26.47 8.89
N ASN A 2 18.04 25.41 8.29
CA ASN A 2 17.38 24.61 7.25
C ASN A 2 17.13 23.21 7.82
N THR A 3 16.19 23.09 8.75
CA THR A 3 15.70 21.79 9.20
C THR A 3 14.85 21.23 8.07
N HIS A 4 15.47 20.52 7.12
CA HIS A 4 14.73 19.66 6.21
C HIS A 4 13.98 18.67 7.09
N LEU A 5 12.66 18.84 7.21
CA LEU A 5 11.83 17.91 7.97
C LEU A 5 11.87 16.57 7.24
N THR A 6 12.71 15.64 7.72
CA THR A 6 12.65 14.25 7.29
C THR A 6 11.29 13.72 7.72
N ARG A 7 10.38 13.57 6.76
CA ARG A 7 9.01 13.11 7.00
C ARG A 7 8.83 11.75 6.35
N LEU A 8 8.64 10.73 7.17
CA LEU A 8 8.18 9.42 6.71
C LEU A 8 6.67 9.49 6.41
N ARG A 9 6.26 9.05 5.23
CA ARG A 9 4.88 8.98 4.78
C ARG A 9 4.42 7.53 4.72
N ILE A 10 3.45 7.18 5.56
CA ILE A 10 2.87 5.84 5.62
C ILE A 10 1.40 5.88 5.17
N TRP A 11 1.08 5.11 4.13
CA TRP A 11 -0.29 4.82 3.75
C TRP A 11 -0.72 3.50 4.36
N GLN A 12 -1.93 3.44 4.92
CA GLN A 12 -2.49 2.19 5.46
C GLN A 12 -3.88 1.94 4.87
N GLN A 13 -4.11 0.72 4.40
CA GLN A 13 -5.37 0.34 3.76
C GLN A 13 -5.75 -1.12 4.05
N ASN A 14 -7.02 -1.34 4.40
CA ASN A 14 -7.64 -2.66 4.37
C ASN A 14 -8.20 -2.93 2.96
N LEU A 15 -7.81 -4.05 2.35
CA LEU A 15 -8.24 -4.46 1.00
C LEU A 15 -9.50 -5.33 1.00
N ASN A 16 -9.98 -5.77 2.17
CA ASN A 16 -11.16 -6.61 2.35
C ASN A 16 -11.14 -7.85 1.43
N LYS A 17 -9.96 -8.47 1.27
CA LYS A 17 -9.67 -9.61 0.40
C LYS A 17 -10.05 -9.38 -1.08
N SER A 18 -10.15 -8.13 -1.51
CA SER A 18 -10.57 -7.79 -2.86
C SER A 18 -9.38 -7.81 -3.82
N THR A 19 -9.39 -8.79 -4.73
CA THR A 19 -8.46 -8.88 -5.87
C THR A 19 -8.50 -7.61 -6.72
N LYS A 20 -9.70 -7.04 -6.93
CA LYS A 20 -9.86 -5.78 -7.69
C LYS A 20 -9.19 -4.60 -6.98
N ALA A 21 -9.30 -4.51 -5.66
CA ALA A 21 -8.65 -3.45 -4.89
C ALA A 21 -7.12 -3.59 -4.93
N LEU A 22 -6.59 -4.81 -4.79
CA LEU A 22 -5.15 -5.06 -4.93
C LEU A 22 -4.65 -4.67 -6.33
N PHE A 23 -5.32 -5.10 -7.39
CA PHE A 23 -4.91 -4.74 -8.76
C PHE A 23 -5.00 -3.23 -9.01
N SER A 24 -6.05 -2.56 -8.53
CA SER A 24 -6.16 -1.11 -8.65
C SER A 24 -5.02 -0.39 -7.91
N LEU A 25 -4.63 -0.88 -6.74
CA LEU A 25 -3.52 -0.34 -5.96
C LEU A 25 -2.18 -0.52 -6.68
N LEU A 26 -1.89 -1.74 -7.15
CA LEU A 26 -0.63 -2.09 -7.81
C LEU A 26 -0.42 -1.32 -9.13
N ASN A 27 -1.50 -0.99 -9.83
CA ASN A 27 -1.45 -0.22 -11.08
C ASN A 27 -1.59 1.29 -10.86
N SER A 28 -1.58 1.77 -9.61
CA SER A 28 -1.69 3.19 -9.29
C SER A 28 -0.33 3.87 -9.14
N THR A 29 -0.31 5.20 -9.17
CA THR A 29 0.86 6.01 -8.84
C THR A 29 1.02 6.26 -7.34
N LEU A 30 0.27 5.54 -6.48
CA LEU A 30 0.29 5.74 -5.03
C LEU A 30 1.70 5.59 -4.46
N ALA A 31 2.47 4.60 -4.92
CA ALA A 31 3.84 4.35 -4.48
C ALA A 31 4.79 5.54 -4.72
N ASN A 32 4.46 6.47 -5.62
CA ASN A 32 5.30 7.65 -5.87
C ASN A 32 5.24 8.69 -4.74
N ASN A 33 4.22 8.61 -3.88
CA ASN A 33 3.92 9.63 -2.86
C ASN A 33 4.12 9.16 -1.41
N TRP A 34 4.33 7.85 -1.22
CA TRP A 34 4.37 7.20 0.08
C TRP A 34 5.60 6.32 0.19
N ASP A 35 6.29 6.39 1.33
CA ASP A 35 7.50 5.60 1.59
C ASP A 35 7.14 4.16 2.00
N VAL A 36 6.01 3.99 2.70
CA VAL A 36 5.50 2.69 3.15
C VAL A 36 4.01 2.60 2.84
N ILE A 37 3.59 1.46 2.27
CA ILE A 37 2.20 1.09 2.08
C ILE A 37 1.93 -0.17 2.91
N ALA A 38 1.10 -0.05 3.94
CA ALA A 38 0.73 -1.12 4.85
C ALA A 38 -0.67 -1.66 4.53
N LEU A 39 -0.75 -2.90 4.03
CA LEU A 39 -2.00 -3.54 3.63
C LEU A 39 -2.52 -4.50 4.70
N GLN A 40 -3.84 -4.47 4.94
CA GLN A 40 -4.55 -5.45 5.77
C GLN A 40 -5.55 -6.22 4.93
N GLU A 41 -5.79 -7.48 5.29
CA GLU A 41 -6.67 -8.41 4.56
C GLU A 41 -6.44 -8.39 3.04
N PRO A 42 -5.21 -8.58 2.54
CA PRO A 42 -5.00 -8.71 1.11
C PRO A 42 -5.72 -9.97 0.58
N PRO A 43 -6.12 -9.99 -0.71
CA PRO A 43 -6.58 -11.21 -1.35
C PRO A 43 -5.44 -12.24 -1.34
N ILE A 44 -5.70 -13.41 -0.78
CA ILE A 44 -4.76 -14.55 -0.76
C ILE A 44 -5.33 -15.60 -1.70
N ASN A 45 -4.53 -16.11 -2.63
CA ASN A 45 -4.94 -17.18 -3.54
C ASN A 45 -5.00 -18.54 -2.81
N THR A 46 -5.50 -19.57 -3.49
CA THR A 46 -5.66 -20.92 -2.91
C THR A 46 -4.36 -21.59 -2.49
N LEU A 47 -3.21 -21.06 -2.92
CA LEU A 47 -1.87 -21.52 -2.53
C LEU A 47 -1.28 -20.73 -1.36
N GLY A 48 -2.02 -19.76 -0.80
CA GLY A 48 -1.53 -18.93 0.29
C GLY A 48 -0.70 -17.73 -0.16
N ASN A 49 -0.61 -17.46 -1.46
CA ASN A 49 0.16 -16.32 -1.98
C ASN A 49 -0.75 -15.09 -2.16
N THR A 50 -0.23 -13.93 -1.78
CA THR A 50 -0.70 -12.61 -2.25
C THR A 50 -0.02 -12.22 -3.54
#